data_AF-A0A2S9K6D1-F1
#
_entry.id   AF-A0A2S9K6D1-F1
#
_cell.length_a   1.000
_cell.length_b   1.000
_cell.length_c   1.000
_cell.angle_alpha   90.00
_cell.angle_beta   90.00
_cell.angle_gamma   90.00
#
_symmetry.space_group_name_H-M   'P 1'
#
loop_
_entity.id
_entity.type
_entity.pdbx_description
1 polymer ?
#
loop_
_entity_poly.entity_id
_entity_poly.type
_entity_poly.pdbx_seq_one_letter_code
_entity_poly.pdbx_strand_id
1 'polypeptide(L)'
;MSDYFIHPLADVSSELIGDGSRIWQYVVLLSRATIGRECNICAHCLIEGDVVIGDRVTVKSGVQLWDGLRVGNDVFIGPNASFANDRFPRSRRKPEKFLQTILEDGASIGAGAVILPGITIGANAMVAAGAVVTRSVPPNAVVVGNPARIVGYVDAEQEASGYLSADRRETGLVETRVAGVGLYQMPRVADIRGSLTVGEFERTIPFAVKRYFMVFDVPSAETRGEHAHRECHQFLICVRGSCSVVADDGHNRQEFLLDKPDVGIHLPPMIWGIQYKYSADAVLLVFASHYYDGADYIRDYSEFRRLVGGGA
;
A
#
# COMPACT_ATOMS: atom_id res chain seq x y z
N MET A 1 5.68 -40.02 -5.81
CA MET A 1 5.23 -39.49 -7.10
C MET A 1 4.93 -38.04 -6.85
N SER A 2 5.52 -37.12 -7.60
CA SER A 2 5.20 -35.70 -7.50
C SER A 2 3.72 -35.51 -7.86
N ASP A 3 2.95 -34.90 -6.97
CA ASP A 3 1.48 -34.87 -7.08
C ASP A 3 1.01 -33.58 -7.77
N TYR A 4 1.53 -33.30 -8.97
CA TYR A 4 1.14 -32.14 -9.78
C TYR A 4 0.56 -32.59 -11.12
N PHE A 5 -0.26 -31.73 -11.71
CA PHE A 5 -0.92 -31.98 -13.00
C PHE A 5 -0.32 -31.11 -14.10
N ILE A 6 0.12 -31.73 -15.20
CA ILE A 6 0.48 -31.05 -16.45
C ILE A 6 -0.48 -31.51 -17.53
N HIS A 7 -1.19 -30.58 -18.14
CA HIS A 7 -2.07 -30.88 -19.26
C HIS A 7 -1.26 -31.38 -20.48
N PRO A 8 -1.72 -32.40 -21.24
CA PRO A 8 -0.98 -32.95 -22.39
C PRO A 8 -0.71 -31.97 -23.56
N LEU A 9 -1.27 -30.77 -23.50
CA LEU A 9 -1.11 -29.71 -24.51
C LEU A 9 -0.25 -28.55 -23.99
N ALA A 10 0.34 -28.69 -22.80
CA ALA A 10 1.34 -27.76 -22.29
C ALA A 10 2.73 -28.21 -22.72
N ASP A 11 3.62 -27.25 -22.95
CA ASP A 11 5.04 -27.47 -23.20
C ASP A 11 5.83 -27.09 -21.93
N VAL A 12 6.18 -28.10 -21.14
CA VAL A 12 6.80 -27.91 -19.82
C VAL A 12 8.16 -28.58 -19.80
N SER A 13 9.21 -27.77 -19.66
CA SER A 13 10.59 -28.22 -19.52
C SER A 13 11.13 -28.15 -18.10
N SER A 14 10.43 -27.49 -17.16
CA SER A 14 10.88 -27.40 -15.75
C SER A 14 10.55 -28.66 -14.97
N GLU A 15 11.51 -29.08 -14.14
CA GLU A 15 11.36 -30.16 -13.16
C GLU A 15 11.05 -29.62 -11.75
N LEU A 16 11.07 -28.29 -11.57
CA LEU A 16 10.92 -27.61 -10.28
C LEU A 16 9.48 -27.15 -10.07
N ILE A 17 8.56 -28.11 -9.95
CA ILE A 17 7.13 -27.87 -9.75
C ILE A 17 6.68 -28.53 -8.45
N GLY A 18 6.12 -27.74 -7.53
CA GLY A 18 5.62 -28.22 -6.25
C GLY A 18 4.33 -29.03 -6.37
N ASP A 19 4.09 -29.89 -5.37
CA ASP A 19 2.90 -30.74 -5.27
C ASP A 19 1.60 -29.91 -5.26
N GLY A 20 0.52 -30.48 -5.79
CA GLY A 20 -0.81 -29.86 -5.91
C GLY A 20 -0.92 -28.84 -7.04
N SER A 21 0.18 -28.46 -7.69
CA SER A 21 0.19 -27.47 -8.76
C SER A 21 -0.44 -28.00 -10.05
N ARG A 22 -1.14 -27.12 -10.77
CA ARG A 22 -1.84 -27.43 -12.02
C ARG A 22 -1.38 -26.52 -13.15
N ILE A 23 -0.87 -27.12 -14.23
CA ILE A 23 -0.43 -26.46 -15.45
C ILE A 23 -1.40 -26.83 -16.58
N TRP A 24 -2.13 -25.83 -17.09
CA TRP A 24 -3.19 -26.04 -18.09
C TRP A 24 -2.69 -25.98 -19.54
N GLN A 25 -3.57 -26.28 -20.50
CA GLN A 25 -3.25 -26.36 -21.92
C GLN A 25 -2.57 -25.10 -22.46
N TYR A 26 -1.63 -25.28 -23.40
CA TYR A 26 -0.95 -24.20 -24.10
C TYR A 26 -0.12 -23.27 -23.20
N VAL A 27 0.25 -23.75 -22.01
CA VAL A 27 1.29 -23.11 -21.20
C VAL A 27 2.66 -23.50 -21.75
N VAL A 28 3.59 -22.53 -21.78
CA VAL A 28 5.01 -22.76 -22.04
C VAL A 28 5.80 -22.44 -20.77
N LEU A 29 6.51 -23.42 -20.20
CA LEU A 29 7.28 -23.30 -18.96
C LEU A 29 8.73 -23.75 -19.17
N LEU A 30 9.69 -22.81 -19.10
CA LEU A 30 11.10 -23.09 -19.39
C LEU A 30 11.82 -23.79 -18.21
N SER A 31 12.90 -24.51 -18.52
CA SER A 31 13.53 -25.50 -17.62
C SER A 31 14.03 -25.02 -16.26
N ARG A 32 14.33 -23.73 -16.10
CA ARG A 32 14.85 -23.17 -14.84
C ARG A 32 13.78 -22.51 -13.97
N ALA A 33 12.57 -22.35 -14.47
CA ALA A 33 11.48 -21.73 -13.73
C ALA A 33 11.14 -22.57 -12.49
N THR A 34 10.90 -21.92 -11.36
CA THR A 34 10.48 -22.59 -10.12
C THR A 34 9.03 -22.25 -9.82
N ILE A 35 8.19 -23.26 -9.63
CA ILE A 35 6.78 -23.13 -9.26
C ILE A 35 6.57 -23.82 -7.91
N GLY A 36 6.03 -23.11 -6.93
CA GLY A 36 5.67 -23.65 -5.63
C GLY A 36 4.53 -24.67 -5.67
N ARG A 37 3.98 -24.96 -4.49
CA ARG A 37 2.90 -25.91 -4.25
C ARG A 37 1.54 -25.28 -4.48
N GLU A 38 0.56 -26.10 -4.83
CA GLU A 38 -0.86 -25.70 -4.94
C GLU A 38 -1.12 -24.51 -5.88
N CYS A 39 -0.23 -24.28 -6.86
CA CYS A 39 -0.37 -23.21 -7.84
C CYS A 39 -1.35 -23.59 -8.96
N ASN A 40 -1.91 -22.58 -9.62
CA ASN A 40 -2.80 -22.77 -10.76
C ASN A 40 -2.37 -21.88 -11.92
N ILE A 41 -1.68 -22.45 -12.91
CA ILE A 41 -1.18 -21.75 -14.10
C ILE A 41 -2.15 -22.03 -15.26
N CYS A 42 -3.07 -21.10 -15.50
CA CYS A 42 -4.12 -21.21 -16.52
C CYS A 42 -3.56 -21.19 -17.95
N ALA A 43 -4.42 -21.54 -18.91
CA ALA A 43 -4.05 -21.72 -20.30
C ALA A 43 -3.42 -20.47 -20.94
N HIS A 44 -2.57 -20.66 -21.95
CA HIS A 44 -1.91 -19.59 -22.72
C HIS A 44 -1.00 -18.67 -21.89
N CYS A 45 -0.34 -19.21 -20.86
CA CYS A 45 0.72 -18.49 -20.15
C CYS A 45 2.10 -18.86 -20.69
N LEU A 46 3.08 -17.95 -20.56
CA LEU A 46 4.49 -18.21 -20.80
C LEU A 46 5.28 -17.85 -19.54
N ILE A 47 6.21 -18.71 -19.13
CA ILE A 47 7.06 -18.50 -17.96
C ILE A 47 8.51 -18.81 -18.34
N GLU A 48 9.38 -17.80 -18.27
CA GLU A 48 10.80 -17.92 -18.58
C GLU A 48 11.61 -18.56 -17.45
N GLY A 49 12.91 -18.79 -17.70
CA GLY A 49 13.76 -19.60 -16.83
C GLY A 49 14.15 -18.91 -15.53
N ASP A 50 14.32 -17.60 -15.49
CA ASP A 50 14.65 -16.84 -14.27
C ASP A 50 13.37 -16.29 -13.61
N VAL A 51 12.42 -17.18 -13.35
CA VAL A 51 11.16 -16.88 -12.64
C VAL A 51 11.01 -17.81 -11.44
N VAL A 52 10.67 -17.22 -10.30
CA VAL A 52 10.35 -17.96 -9.07
C VAL A 52 8.94 -17.58 -8.63
N ILE A 53 8.08 -18.58 -8.47
CA ILE A 53 6.72 -18.45 -7.98
C ILE A 53 6.59 -19.24 -6.68
N GLY A 54 6.09 -18.59 -5.63
CA GLY A 54 5.79 -19.19 -4.34
C GLY A 54 4.61 -20.16 -4.39
N ASP A 55 4.03 -20.44 -3.22
CA ASP A 55 2.94 -21.38 -3.05
C ASP A 55 1.56 -20.72 -3.22
N ARG A 56 0.55 -21.49 -3.61
CA ARG A 56 -0.87 -21.09 -3.72
C ARG A 56 -1.11 -19.90 -4.67
N VAL A 57 -0.21 -19.71 -5.63
CA VAL A 57 -0.31 -18.63 -6.63
C VAL A 57 -1.28 -19.01 -7.74
N THR A 58 -2.15 -18.07 -8.11
CA THR A 58 -3.01 -18.21 -9.30
C THR A 58 -2.52 -17.28 -10.41
N VAL A 59 -2.18 -17.85 -11.57
CA VAL A 59 -1.86 -17.09 -12.79
C VAL A 59 -2.93 -17.37 -13.83
N LYS A 60 -3.76 -16.37 -14.12
CA LYS A 60 -4.83 -16.47 -15.12
C LYS A 60 -4.28 -16.37 -16.54
N SER A 61 -5.12 -16.75 -17.50
CA SER A 61 -4.72 -16.90 -18.91
C SER A 61 -4.15 -15.63 -19.55
N GLY A 62 -3.26 -15.84 -20.52
CA GLY A 62 -2.70 -14.76 -21.33
C GLY A 62 -1.60 -13.95 -20.66
N VAL A 63 -1.02 -14.44 -19.57
CA VAL A 63 0.06 -13.79 -18.82
C VAL A 63 1.43 -14.30 -19.28
N GLN A 64 2.39 -13.39 -19.45
CA GLN A 64 3.80 -13.74 -19.71
C GLN A 64 4.67 -13.26 -18.54
N LEU A 65 5.39 -14.20 -17.92
CA LEU A 65 6.29 -13.97 -16.81
C LEU A 65 7.73 -14.08 -17.31
N TRP A 66 8.41 -12.93 -17.37
CA TRP A 66 9.75 -12.80 -17.94
C TRP A 66 10.85 -13.00 -16.89
N ASP A 67 12.07 -13.28 -17.38
CA ASP A 67 13.28 -13.37 -16.57
C ASP A 67 13.41 -12.18 -15.61
N GLY A 68 13.70 -12.49 -14.34
CA GLY A 68 13.84 -11.54 -13.24
C GLY A 68 12.60 -11.40 -12.36
N LEU A 69 11.48 -12.08 -12.65
CA LEU A 69 10.28 -11.98 -11.81
C LEU A 69 10.37 -12.85 -10.56
N ARG A 70 9.98 -12.29 -9.41
CA ARG A 70 9.83 -13.00 -8.13
C ARG A 70 8.41 -12.83 -7.64
N VAL A 71 7.69 -13.92 -7.45
CA VAL A 71 6.30 -13.93 -7.01
C VAL A 71 6.23 -14.67 -5.68
N GLY A 72 5.73 -13.98 -4.66
CA GLY A 72 5.49 -14.51 -3.32
C GLY A 72 4.35 -15.52 -3.27
N ASN A 73 3.96 -15.90 -2.06
CA ASN A 73 2.86 -16.84 -1.81
C ASN A 73 1.51 -16.14 -1.95
N ASP A 74 0.45 -16.90 -2.24
CA ASP A 74 -0.94 -16.41 -2.24
C ASP A 74 -1.20 -15.25 -3.21
N VAL A 75 -0.30 -15.02 -4.18
CA VAL A 75 -0.44 -13.97 -5.19
C VAL A 75 -1.51 -14.36 -6.20
N PHE A 76 -2.33 -13.38 -6.57
CA PHE A 76 -3.27 -13.50 -7.69
C PHE A 76 -2.82 -12.64 -8.87
N ILE A 77 -2.58 -13.26 -10.03
CA ILE A 77 -2.29 -12.57 -11.29
C ILE A 77 -3.46 -12.74 -12.24
N GLY A 78 -4.20 -11.65 -12.45
CA GLY A 78 -5.38 -11.57 -13.28
C GLY A 78 -5.10 -11.80 -14.78
N PRO A 79 -6.14 -12.12 -15.56
CA PRO A 79 -5.97 -12.48 -16.96
C PRO A 79 -5.38 -11.33 -17.76
N ASN A 80 -4.49 -11.64 -18.69
CA ASN A 80 -3.78 -10.67 -19.54
C ASN A 80 -2.98 -9.59 -18.78
N ALA A 81 -2.69 -9.77 -17.49
CA ALA A 81 -1.71 -8.92 -16.81
C ALA A 81 -0.36 -9.02 -17.51
N SER A 82 0.26 -7.87 -17.77
CA SER A 82 1.46 -7.75 -18.58
C SER A 82 2.63 -7.25 -17.75
N PHE A 83 3.74 -7.97 -17.79
CA PHE A 83 4.98 -7.61 -17.12
C PHE A 83 6.04 -7.19 -18.14
N ALA A 84 6.95 -6.32 -17.73
CA ALA A 84 8.16 -6.00 -18.47
C ALA A 84 9.38 -6.18 -17.56
N ASN A 85 10.55 -6.42 -18.15
CA ASN A 85 11.82 -6.60 -17.45
C ASN A 85 12.96 -5.71 -17.97
N ASP A 86 12.75 -5.02 -19.11
CA ASP A 86 13.64 -4.00 -19.66
C ASP A 86 12.92 -2.63 -19.68
N ARG A 87 13.56 -1.61 -19.12
CA ARG A 87 13.02 -0.24 -19.08
C ARG A 87 13.04 0.44 -20.44
N PHE A 88 14.02 0.09 -21.28
CA PHE A 88 14.26 0.74 -22.58
C PHE A 88 14.51 -0.31 -23.67
N PRO A 89 13.54 -1.19 -23.94
CA PRO A 89 13.74 -2.33 -24.83
C PRO A 89 14.11 -1.89 -26.24
N ARG A 90 15.15 -2.51 -26.79
CA ARG A 90 15.59 -2.33 -28.18
C ARG A 90 15.93 -3.67 -28.82
N SER A 91 15.40 -3.92 -30.02
CA SER A 91 15.66 -5.17 -30.74
C SER A 91 17.16 -5.40 -30.93
N ARG A 92 17.61 -6.64 -30.68
CA ARG A 92 19.02 -7.07 -30.72
C ARG A 92 19.96 -6.33 -29.76
N ARG A 93 19.42 -5.62 -28.77
CA ARG A 93 20.19 -4.99 -27.69
C ARG A 93 19.59 -5.41 -26.36
N LYS A 94 20.22 -6.41 -25.73
CA LYS A 94 19.83 -6.87 -24.39
C LYS A 94 20.60 -6.09 -23.33
N PRO A 95 19.99 -5.77 -22.19
CA PRO A 95 20.74 -5.28 -21.04
C PRO A 95 21.69 -6.38 -20.53
N GLU A 96 22.74 -5.98 -19.81
CA GLU A 96 23.63 -6.94 -19.12
C GLU A 96 22.86 -7.78 -18.09
N LYS A 97 21.86 -7.16 -17.44
CA LYS A 97 20.98 -7.79 -16.47
C LYS A 97 19.58 -7.20 -16.59
N PHE A 98 18.56 -8.06 -16.65
CA PHE A 98 17.16 -7.63 -16.58
C PHE A 98 16.82 -7.09 -15.18
N LEU A 99 15.90 -6.13 -15.14
CA LEU A 99 15.42 -5.57 -13.88
C LEU A 99 14.53 -6.60 -13.16
N GLN A 100 14.73 -6.73 -11.85
CA GLN A 100 13.94 -7.63 -11.02
C GLN A 100 12.64 -6.95 -10.59
N THR A 101 11.52 -7.59 -10.87
CA THR A 101 10.19 -7.19 -10.38
C THR A 101 9.76 -8.17 -9.30
N ILE A 102 9.24 -7.65 -8.19
CA ILE A 102 8.86 -8.45 -7.01
C ILE A 102 7.38 -8.25 -6.76
N LEU A 103 6.63 -9.35 -6.67
CA LEU A 103 5.27 -9.37 -6.12
C LEU A 103 5.36 -10.04 -4.75
N GLU A 104 5.10 -9.32 -3.69
CA GLU A 104 5.12 -9.86 -2.33
C GLU A 104 3.85 -10.67 -2.02
N ASP A 105 3.86 -11.37 -0.89
CA ASP A 105 2.81 -12.30 -0.50
C ASP A 105 1.42 -11.66 -0.48
N GLY A 106 0.41 -12.37 -1.00
CA GLY A 106 -0.98 -11.92 -1.06
C GLY A 106 -1.27 -10.78 -2.03
N ALA A 107 -0.28 -10.25 -2.76
CA ALA A 107 -0.52 -9.21 -3.75
C ALA A 107 -1.51 -9.66 -4.84
N SER A 108 -2.36 -8.75 -5.30
CA SER A 108 -3.39 -9.02 -6.31
C SER A 108 -3.24 -8.09 -7.50
N ILE A 109 -2.99 -8.66 -8.67
CA ILE A 109 -2.82 -7.95 -9.94
C ILE A 109 -4.09 -8.10 -10.78
N GLY A 110 -4.77 -6.98 -11.02
CA GLY A 110 -6.02 -6.94 -11.78
C GLY A 110 -5.84 -7.32 -13.25
N ALA A 111 -6.95 -7.73 -13.87
CA ALA A 111 -6.99 -8.11 -15.28
C ALA A 111 -6.44 -7.00 -16.19
N GLY A 112 -5.57 -7.34 -17.13
CA GLY A 112 -5.02 -6.39 -18.10
C GLY A 112 -4.13 -5.28 -17.51
N ALA A 113 -3.74 -5.37 -16.23
CA ALA A 113 -2.81 -4.40 -15.64
C ALA A 113 -1.41 -4.53 -16.28
N VAL A 114 -0.69 -3.41 -16.36
CA VAL A 114 0.68 -3.35 -16.90
C VAL A 114 1.64 -2.98 -15.78
N ILE A 115 2.60 -3.84 -15.51
CA ILE A 115 3.62 -3.67 -14.47
C ILE A 115 4.95 -3.31 -15.13
N LEU A 116 5.43 -2.08 -14.90
CA LEU A 116 6.74 -1.65 -15.40
C LEU A 116 7.88 -2.42 -14.70
N PRO A 117 9.05 -2.52 -15.33
CA PRO A 117 10.14 -3.34 -14.82
C PRO A 117 10.78 -2.75 -13.57
N GLY A 118 11.33 -3.59 -12.69
CA GLY A 118 12.19 -3.12 -11.60
C GLY A 118 11.44 -2.51 -10.42
N ILE A 119 10.20 -2.93 -10.17
CA ILE A 119 9.36 -2.40 -9.09
C ILE A 119 8.86 -3.52 -8.17
N THR A 120 8.50 -3.14 -6.95
CA THR A 120 7.92 -4.03 -5.96
C THR A 120 6.42 -3.74 -5.82
N ILE A 121 5.59 -4.77 -5.86
CA ILE A 121 4.19 -4.71 -5.44
C ILE A 121 4.12 -5.32 -4.05
N GLY A 122 3.88 -4.48 -3.04
CA GLY A 122 3.97 -4.85 -1.64
C GLY A 122 2.89 -5.86 -1.20
N ALA A 123 3.11 -6.48 -0.04
CA ALA A 123 2.24 -7.52 0.47
C ALA A 123 0.78 -7.07 0.56
N ASN A 124 -0.15 -7.93 0.14
CA ASN A 124 -1.59 -7.66 0.07
C ASN A 124 -2.01 -6.41 -0.75
N ALA A 125 -1.09 -5.80 -1.52
CA ALA A 125 -1.45 -4.66 -2.37
C ALA A 125 -2.39 -5.10 -3.49
N MET A 126 -3.28 -4.21 -3.90
CA MET A 126 -4.27 -4.46 -4.95
C MET A 126 -4.07 -3.49 -6.11
N VAL A 127 -3.63 -4.04 -7.24
CA VAL A 127 -3.55 -3.33 -8.51
C VAL A 127 -4.86 -3.54 -9.27
N ALA A 128 -5.60 -2.48 -9.55
CA ALA A 128 -6.87 -2.61 -10.25
C ALA A 128 -6.69 -3.01 -11.73
N ALA A 129 -7.76 -3.54 -12.31
CA ALA A 129 -7.80 -3.91 -13.72
C ALA A 129 -7.41 -2.73 -14.63
N GLY A 130 -6.58 -3.00 -15.62
CA GLY A 130 -6.10 -2.00 -16.60
C GLY A 130 -5.15 -0.92 -16.05
N ALA A 131 -4.73 -1.00 -14.79
CA ALA A 131 -3.80 -0.01 -14.23
C ALA A 131 -2.40 -0.11 -14.86
N VAL A 132 -1.72 1.02 -15.05
CA VAL A 132 -0.33 1.07 -15.54
C VAL A 132 0.58 1.48 -14.39
N VAL A 133 1.22 0.49 -13.77
CA VAL A 133 1.99 0.66 -12.54
C VAL A 133 3.41 1.10 -12.89
N THR A 134 3.74 2.36 -12.60
CA THR A 134 5.00 2.98 -12.98
C THR A 134 6.04 3.07 -11.86
N ARG A 135 5.64 2.78 -10.62
CA ARG A 135 6.47 2.84 -9.40
C ARG A 135 6.03 1.75 -8.43
N SER A 136 6.88 1.40 -7.46
CA SER A 136 6.54 0.42 -6.43
C SER A 136 5.25 0.81 -5.70
N VAL A 137 4.49 -0.22 -5.31
CA VAL A 137 3.21 -0.09 -4.62
C VAL A 137 3.39 -0.54 -3.18
N PRO A 138 3.09 0.30 -2.17
CA PRO A 138 3.24 -0.05 -0.77
C PRO A 138 2.35 -1.23 -0.36
N PRO A 139 2.69 -1.95 0.73
CA PRO A 139 1.85 -3.00 1.29
C PRO A 139 0.42 -2.51 1.53
N ASN A 140 -0.55 -3.34 1.18
CA ASN A 140 -1.98 -3.09 1.28
C ASN A 140 -2.52 -1.90 0.47
N ALA A 141 -1.70 -1.19 -0.33
CA ALA A 141 -2.19 -0.06 -1.11
C ALA A 141 -3.09 -0.55 -2.27
N VAL A 142 -4.14 0.23 -2.56
CA VAL A 142 -5.02 0.03 -3.72
C VAL A 142 -4.66 1.05 -4.78
N VAL A 143 -4.23 0.60 -5.96
CA VAL A 143 -3.82 1.48 -7.06
C VAL A 143 -4.69 1.32 -8.31
N VAL A 144 -5.02 2.45 -8.96
CA VAL A 144 -5.87 2.49 -10.17
C VAL A 144 -5.32 3.44 -11.21
N GLY A 145 -5.71 3.24 -12.47
CA GLY A 145 -5.53 4.22 -13.55
C GLY A 145 -4.20 4.13 -14.30
N ASN A 146 -4.02 5.05 -15.25
CA ASN A 146 -2.82 5.17 -16.07
C ASN A 146 -2.36 6.64 -16.11
N PRO A 147 -1.21 6.98 -15.50
CA PRO A 147 -0.39 6.13 -14.63
C PRO A 147 -1.09 5.79 -13.30
N ALA A 148 -0.75 4.66 -12.69
CA ALA A 148 -1.40 4.18 -11.48
C ALA A 148 -1.21 5.12 -10.28
N ARG A 149 -2.26 5.33 -9.49
CA ARG A 149 -2.27 6.17 -8.28
C ARG A 149 -2.93 5.42 -7.12
N ILE A 150 -2.42 5.65 -5.92
CA ILE A 150 -3.01 5.09 -4.69
C ILE A 150 -4.33 5.82 -4.44
N VAL A 151 -5.42 5.07 -4.30
CA VAL A 151 -6.78 5.59 -4.04
C VAL A 151 -7.34 5.12 -2.70
N GLY A 152 -6.67 4.19 -2.04
CA GLY A 152 -7.10 3.59 -0.79
C GLY A 152 -6.08 2.58 -0.29
N TYR A 153 -6.40 1.96 0.84
CA TYR A 153 -5.71 0.81 1.38
C TYR A 153 -6.73 -0.30 1.63
N VAL A 154 -6.34 -1.55 1.44
CA VAL A 154 -7.17 -2.73 1.70
C VAL A 154 -7.63 -2.69 3.17
N ASP A 155 -8.89 -3.02 3.41
CA ASP A 155 -9.54 -2.98 4.73
C ASP A 155 -9.49 -1.63 5.47
N ALA A 156 -9.05 -0.55 4.80
CA ALA A 156 -9.24 0.80 5.29
C ALA A 156 -10.66 1.23 4.94
N GLU A 157 -11.59 1.09 5.87
CA GLU A 157 -12.90 1.72 5.72
C GLU A 157 -12.70 3.23 5.59
N GLN A 158 -13.15 3.77 4.47
CA GLN A 158 -13.37 5.21 4.34
C GLN A 158 -14.60 5.51 5.17
N GLU A 159 -14.43 6.15 6.31
CA GLU A 159 -15.59 6.75 6.94
C GLU A 159 -16.10 7.83 6.00
N ALA A 160 -17.30 7.58 5.44
CA ALA A 160 -18.09 8.65 4.88
C ALA A 160 -18.17 9.76 5.93
N SER A 161 -18.08 11.01 5.50
CA SER A 161 -18.12 12.30 6.22
C SER A 161 -19.12 12.44 7.40
N GLY A 162 -19.89 11.41 7.76
CA GLY A 162 -20.91 11.37 8.81
C GLY A 162 -20.46 11.64 10.25
N TYR A 163 -19.17 11.64 10.59
CA TYR A 163 -18.70 12.18 11.88
C TYR A 163 -18.65 13.71 11.89
N LEU A 164 -18.53 14.30 10.70
CA LEU A 164 -18.51 15.73 10.46
C LEU A 164 -19.80 16.16 9.75
N SER A 165 -20.95 15.65 10.19
CA SER A 165 -22.20 16.33 9.85
C SER A 165 -22.03 17.79 10.30
N ALA A 166 -22.43 18.73 9.45
CA ALA A 166 -22.32 20.18 9.71
C ALA A 166 -23.01 20.63 11.02
N ASP A 167 -23.73 19.72 11.69
CA ASP A 167 -24.51 19.95 12.91
C ASP A 167 -23.88 19.40 14.20
N ARG A 168 -22.78 18.64 14.19
CA ARG A 168 -22.12 18.24 15.45
C ARG A 168 -21.36 19.43 16.04
N ARG A 169 -22.02 20.14 16.96
CA ARG A 169 -21.43 21.18 17.82
C ARG A 169 -20.62 20.62 19.00
N GLU A 170 -20.61 19.31 19.19
CA GLU A 170 -19.93 18.69 20.34
C GLU A 170 -18.42 18.60 20.08
N THR A 171 -17.69 19.48 20.76
CA THR A 171 -16.23 19.43 20.87
C THR A 171 -15.82 18.21 21.70
N GLY A 172 -14.76 17.52 21.31
CA GLY A 172 -14.24 16.40 22.10
C GLY A 172 -13.52 15.34 21.28
N LEU A 173 -13.16 14.26 21.98
CA LEU A 173 -12.56 13.06 21.43
C LEU A 173 -13.64 12.14 20.85
N VAL A 174 -13.42 11.69 19.63
CA VAL A 174 -14.13 10.59 18.98
C VAL A 174 -13.14 9.43 18.89
N GLU A 175 -13.45 8.33 19.57
CA GLU A 175 -12.67 7.09 19.47
C GLU A 175 -12.77 6.51 18.07
N THR A 176 -11.69 5.86 17.63
CA THR A 176 -11.60 5.24 16.31
C THR A 176 -11.45 3.72 16.46
N ARG A 177 -11.52 2.99 15.34
CA ARG A 177 -11.32 1.53 15.37
C ARG A 177 -9.85 1.14 15.50
N VAL A 178 -8.94 2.08 15.23
CA VAL A 178 -7.50 1.89 15.36
C VAL A 178 -7.12 2.19 16.80
N ALA A 179 -6.59 1.20 17.51
CA ALA A 179 -6.38 1.27 18.94
C ALA A 179 -5.50 2.48 19.34
N GLY A 180 -6.01 3.31 20.25
CA GLY A 180 -5.33 4.50 20.75
C GLY A 180 -5.34 5.71 19.82
N VAL A 181 -5.78 5.57 18.56
CA VAL A 181 -5.96 6.71 17.65
C VAL A 181 -7.24 7.42 17.98
N GLY A 182 -7.15 8.74 18.17
CA GLY A 182 -8.29 9.60 18.50
C GLY A 182 -8.48 10.72 17.50
N LEU A 183 -9.73 10.97 17.11
CA LEU A 183 -10.11 12.14 16.32
C LEU A 183 -10.66 13.23 17.25
N TYR A 184 -10.16 14.44 17.12
CA TYR A 184 -10.45 15.54 18.04
C TYR A 184 -11.13 16.69 17.29
N GLN A 185 -12.35 17.00 17.70
CA GLN A 185 -13.07 18.19 17.27
C GLN A 185 -12.79 19.33 18.24
N MET A 186 -12.04 20.33 17.77
CA MET A 186 -11.67 21.52 18.55
C MET A 186 -12.82 22.55 18.55
N PRO A 187 -12.94 23.38 19.61
CA PRO A 187 -13.86 24.50 19.63
C PRO A 187 -13.66 25.41 18.41
N ARG A 188 -14.77 25.82 17.80
CA ARG A 188 -14.76 26.81 16.71
C ARG A 188 -15.74 27.93 17.03
N VAL A 189 -15.23 29.15 17.03
CA VAL A 189 -16.02 30.37 17.19
C VAL A 189 -15.98 31.12 15.88
N ALA A 190 -17.15 31.42 15.31
CA ALA A 190 -17.28 32.21 14.10
C ALA A 190 -18.10 33.48 14.40
N ASP A 191 -17.54 34.64 14.06
CA ASP A 191 -18.22 35.94 14.15
C ASP A 191 -17.93 36.79 12.89
N ILE A 192 -18.44 38.01 12.85
CA ILE A 192 -18.27 38.92 11.70
C ILE A 192 -16.81 39.29 11.37
N ARG A 193 -15.88 39.07 12.31
CA ARG A 193 -14.44 39.35 12.15
C ARG A 193 -13.68 38.13 11.62
N GLY A 194 -14.29 36.94 11.61
CA GLY A 194 -13.68 35.72 11.09
C GLY A 194 -14.02 34.47 11.90
N SER A 195 -13.20 33.44 11.73
CA SER A 195 -13.30 32.17 12.49
C SER A 195 -12.03 31.96 13.31
N LEU A 196 -12.20 31.42 14.52
CA LEU A 196 -11.13 31.06 15.43
C LEU A 196 -11.37 29.63 15.93
N THR A 197 -10.32 28.83 15.97
CA THR A 197 -10.30 27.53 16.67
C THR A 197 -9.12 27.50 17.64
N VAL A 198 -9.24 26.70 18.71
CA VAL A 198 -8.25 26.63 19.77
C VAL A 198 -8.10 25.18 20.24
N GLY A 199 -6.85 24.74 20.40
CA GLY A 199 -6.50 23.51 21.10
C GLY A 199 -5.49 23.82 22.19
N GLU A 200 -5.70 23.26 23.38
CA GLU A 200 -4.75 23.38 24.49
C GLU A 200 -3.95 22.08 24.61
N PHE A 201 -2.62 22.19 24.69
CA PHE A 201 -1.75 21.04 24.98
C PHE A 201 -2.03 20.49 26.38
N GLU A 202 -1.91 19.18 26.53
CA GLU A 202 -2.17 18.44 27.78
C GLU A 202 -3.63 18.54 28.27
N ARG A 203 -4.54 19.10 27.46
CA ARG A 203 -6.00 19.12 27.69
C ARG A 203 -6.76 18.57 26.50
N THR A 204 -6.70 19.27 25.35
CA THR A 204 -7.29 18.82 24.09
C THR A 204 -6.32 17.92 23.34
N ILE A 205 -5.06 18.35 23.22
CA ILE A 205 -4.00 17.58 22.57
C ILE A 205 -3.31 16.77 23.67
N PRO A 206 -3.31 15.43 23.61
CA PRO A 206 -3.08 14.57 24.78
C PRO A 206 -1.61 14.39 25.16
N PHE A 207 -0.72 15.34 24.82
CA PHE A 207 0.70 15.29 25.16
C PHE A 207 1.35 16.68 25.12
N ALA A 208 2.48 16.81 25.84
CA ALA A 208 3.34 17.98 25.78
C ALA A 208 4.15 18.01 24.46
N VAL A 209 4.14 19.15 23.77
CA VAL A 209 4.78 19.30 22.45
C VAL A 209 6.19 19.85 22.59
N LYS A 210 7.14 19.21 21.90
CA LYS A 210 8.54 19.69 21.80
C LYS A 210 8.89 20.22 20.41
N ARG A 211 8.10 19.86 19.40
CA ARG A 211 8.36 20.17 17.99
C ARG A 211 7.06 20.32 17.22
N TYR A 212 7.05 21.26 16.28
CA TYR A 212 6.06 21.28 15.20
C TYR A 212 6.78 21.26 13.86
N PHE A 213 6.08 20.82 12.82
CA PHE A 213 6.50 20.97 11.43
C PHE A 213 5.28 21.09 10.54
N MET A 214 5.47 21.56 9.31
CA MET A 214 4.41 21.69 8.32
C MET A 214 4.79 20.95 7.04
N VAL A 215 3.80 20.35 6.40
CA VAL A 215 3.91 19.72 5.09
C VAL A 215 2.96 20.44 4.14
N PHE A 216 3.48 20.97 3.05
CA PHE A 216 2.76 21.77 2.05
C PHE A 216 3.40 21.56 0.67
N ASP A 217 2.74 22.05 -0.40
CA ASP A 217 3.15 21.88 -1.80
C ASP A 217 3.41 20.41 -2.19
N VAL A 218 2.62 19.49 -1.62
CA VAL A 218 2.70 18.07 -1.92
C VAL A 218 2.03 17.82 -3.27
N PRO A 219 2.73 17.26 -4.28
CA PRO A 219 2.07 16.89 -5.52
C PRO A 219 0.97 15.87 -5.22
N SER A 220 -0.22 16.04 -5.77
CA SER A 220 -1.41 15.23 -5.41
C SER A 220 -1.24 13.72 -5.65
N ALA A 221 -0.26 13.33 -6.48
CA ALA A 221 0.12 11.95 -6.72
C ALA A 221 1.03 11.35 -5.63
N GLU A 222 1.67 12.17 -4.80
CA GLU A 222 2.65 11.70 -3.82
C GLU A 222 1.99 11.24 -2.52
N THR A 223 2.57 10.20 -1.97
CA THR A 223 2.26 9.68 -0.63
C THR A 223 3.37 10.14 0.31
N ARG A 224 2.99 10.54 1.52
CA ARG A 224 3.87 10.97 2.59
C ARG A 224 3.60 10.08 3.80
N GLY A 225 4.52 10.08 4.76
CA GLY A 225 4.42 9.17 5.91
C GLY A 225 5.08 7.84 5.59
N GLU A 226 4.30 6.76 5.62
CA GLU A 226 4.75 5.37 5.43
C GLU A 226 5.78 4.95 6.48
N HIS A 227 5.45 5.24 7.74
CA HIS A 227 6.25 4.83 8.89
C HIS A 227 5.42 4.80 10.16
N ALA A 228 5.93 4.10 11.16
CA ALA A 228 5.53 4.25 12.56
C ALA A 228 6.66 4.89 13.37
N HIS A 229 6.31 5.40 14.55
CA HIS A 229 7.23 5.92 15.55
C HIS A 229 7.32 4.97 16.76
N ARG A 230 8.50 4.77 17.34
CA ARG A 230 8.65 3.92 18.54
C ARG A 230 8.16 4.62 19.81
N GLU A 231 8.41 5.92 19.93
CA GLU A 231 8.12 6.73 21.12
C GLU A 231 7.39 8.05 20.81
N CYS A 232 7.52 8.60 19.61
CA CYS A 232 6.93 9.90 19.29
C CYS A 232 5.41 9.82 19.10
N HIS A 233 4.67 10.61 19.87
CA HIS A 233 3.27 10.94 19.58
C HIS A 233 3.22 12.02 18.51
N GLN A 234 2.22 11.97 17.64
CA GLN A 234 1.96 12.99 16.63
C GLN A 234 0.50 13.46 16.70
N PHE A 235 0.26 14.75 16.48
CA PHE A 235 -1.07 15.32 16.32
C PHE A 235 -1.14 16.12 15.02
N LEU A 236 -2.00 15.69 14.11
CA LEU A 236 -2.07 16.19 12.74
C LEU A 236 -3.32 17.04 12.55
N ILE A 237 -3.16 18.24 11.96
CA ILE A 237 -4.26 19.16 11.63
C ILE A 237 -4.02 19.68 10.21
N CYS A 238 -4.99 19.51 9.31
CA CYS A 238 -4.93 20.14 8.00
C CYS A 238 -5.48 21.57 8.11
N VAL A 239 -4.59 22.55 8.27
CA VAL A 239 -4.97 23.94 8.58
C VAL A 239 -5.49 24.70 7.36
N ARG A 240 -5.25 24.17 6.15
CA ARG A 240 -5.78 24.66 4.87
C ARG A 240 -5.88 23.50 3.89
N GLY A 241 -6.84 23.56 2.98
CA GLY A 241 -7.05 22.54 1.96
C GLY A 241 -7.54 21.24 2.58
N SER A 242 -7.11 20.11 2.04
CA SER A 242 -7.43 18.79 2.60
C SER A 242 -6.33 17.76 2.36
N CYS A 243 -6.29 16.75 3.22
CA CYS A 243 -5.52 15.52 2.98
C CYS A 243 -6.18 14.33 3.68
N SER A 244 -5.95 13.13 3.17
CA SER A 244 -6.30 11.88 3.85
C SER A 244 -5.16 11.42 4.74
N VAL A 245 -5.49 10.97 5.95
CA VAL A 245 -4.57 10.30 6.88
C VAL A 245 -5.04 8.86 7.08
N VAL A 246 -4.17 7.88 6.86
CA VAL A 246 -4.43 6.48 7.21
C VAL A 246 -3.67 6.18 8.49
N ALA A 247 -4.36 5.60 9.45
CA ALA A 247 -3.76 5.07 10.67
C ALA A 247 -3.95 3.54 10.70
N ASP A 248 -2.92 2.85 11.16
CA ASP A 248 -2.85 1.39 11.18
C ASP A 248 -2.11 0.93 12.45
N ASP A 249 -2.78 0.15 13.30
CA ASP A 249 -2.23 -0.40 14.56
C ASP A 249 -1.59 -1.79 14.38
N GLY A 250 -1.49 -2.24 13.14
CA GLY A 250 -1.21 -3.61 12.76
C GLY A 250 -2.49 -4.32 12.36
N HIS A 251 -3.50 -4.36 13.22
CA HIS A 251 -4.67 -5.23 13.05
C HIS A 251 -5.86 -4.54 12.40
N ASN A 252 -6.08 -3.27 12.72
CA ASN A 252 -7.12 -2.41 12.19
C ASN A 252 -6.49 -1.27 11.40
N ARG A 253 -7.17 -0.87 10.32
CA ARG A 253 -6.78 0.25 9.49
C ARG A 253 -7.98 1.14 9.21
N GLN A 254 -7.77 2.45 9.26
CA GLN A 254 -8.82 3.43 9.01
C GLN A 254 -8.27 4.66 8.28
N GLU A 255 -9.04 5.19 7.34
CA GLU A 255 -8.73 6.43 6.61
C GLU A 255 -9.61 7.59 7.11
N PHE A 256 -8.97 8.71 7.41
CA PHE A 256 -9.58 9.93 7.92
C PHE A 256 -9.34 11.09 6.96
N LEU A 257 -10.39 11.82 6.61
CA LEU A 257 -10.26 13.08 5.87
C LEU A 257 -10.02 14.23 6.85
N LEU A 258 -8.92 14.96 6.69
CA LEU A 258 -8.68 16.24 7.36
C LEU A 258 -8.90 17.37 6.36
N ASP A 259 -10.06 18.02 6.42
CA ASP A 259 -10.47 19.11 5.53
C ASP A 259 -10.91 20.38 6.28
N LYS A 260 -10.72 20.40 7.60
CA LYS A 260 -11.14 21.46 8.51
C LYS A 260 -10.02 21.78 9.51
N PRO A 261 -9.73 23.06 9.78
CA PRO A 261 -8.68 23.46 10.72
C PRO A 261 -9.04 23.19 12.18
N ASP A 262 -10.33 22.97 12.48
CA ASP A 262 -10.86 22.63 13.79
C ASP A 262 -10.97 21.10 14.02
N VAL A 263 -10.39 20.28 13.14
CA VAL A 263 -10.32 18.82 13.28
C VAL A 263 -8.85 18.39 13.30
N GLY A 264 -8.49 17.57 14.28
CA GLY A 264 -7.16 16.97 14.34
C GLY A 264 -7.21 15.49 14.70
N ILE A 265 -6.16 14.75 14.33
CA ILE A 265 -6.01 13.33 14.66
C ILE A 265 -4.74 13.11 15.47
N HIS A 266 -4.87 12.35 16.56
CA HIS A 266 -3.75 11.89 17.38
C HIS A 266 -3.31 10.51 16.93
N LEU A 267 -2.03 10.40 16.55
CA LEU A 267 -1.34 9.14 16.33
C LEU A 267 -0.41 8.89 17.53
N PRO A 268 -0.73 7.94 18.43
CA PRO A 268 0.23 7.51 19.44
C PRO A 268 1.42 6.75 18.80
N PRO A 269 2.47 6.47 19.59
CA PRO A 269 3.55 5.60 19.14
C PRO A 269 3.03 4.23 18.72
N MET A 270 3.79 3.55 17.88
CA MET A 270 3.46 2.26 17.29
C MET A 270 2.17 2.27 16.45
N ILE A 271 1.85 3.41 15.84
CA ILE A 271 0.86 3.53 14.78
C ILE A 271 1.56 3.84 13.47
N TRP A 272 1.29 3.04 12.45
CA TRP A 272 1.76 3.30 11.09
C TRP A 272 0.89 4.38 10.44
N GLY A 273 1.51 5.50 10.12
CA GLY A 273 0.86 6.68 9.59
C GLY A 273 1.17 6.90 8.10
N ILE A 274 0.13 7.16 7.31
CA ILE A 274 0.26 7.53 5.90
C ILE A 274 -0.56 8.80 5.66
N GLN A 275 -0.03 9.75 4.92
CA GLN A 275 -0.74 10.96 4.52
C GLN A 275 -0.67 11.11 3.00
N TYR A 276 -1.82 11.25 2.36
CA TYR A 276 -1.93 11.28 0.90
C TYR A 276 -3.19 12.02 0.45
N LYS A 277 -3.44 12.08 -0.87
CA LYS A 277 -4.57 12.85 -1.46
C LYS A 277 -4.59 14.31 -1.00
N TYR A 278 -3.41 14.94 -0.95
CA TYR A 278 -3.31 16.37 -0.65
C TYR A 278 -4.00 17.21 -1.74
N SER A 279 -4.85 18.15 -1.34
CA SER A 279 -5.31 19.23 -2.22
C SER A 279 -4.13 20.15 -2.59
N ALA A 280 -4.26 20.88 -3.69
CA ALA A 280 -3.19 21.75 -4.19
C ALA A 280 -2.80 22.87 -3.20
N ASP A 281 -3.71 23.26 -2.32
CA ASP A 281 -3.51 24.29 -1.30
C ASP A 281 -3.35 23.72 0.12
N ALA A 282 -3.17 22.40 0.24
CA ALA A 282 -3.12 21.71 1.52
C ALA A 282 -1.90 22.11 2.36
N VAL A 283 -2.13 22.37 3.64
CA VAL A 283 -1.09 22.59 4.64
C VAL A 283 -1.39 21.72 5.86
N LEU A 284 -0.58 20.69 6.06
CA LEU A 284 -0.67 19.80 7.22
C LEU A 284 0.29 20.28 8.30
N LEU A 285 -0.25 20.76 9.43
CA LEU A 285 0.48 21.05 10.65
C LEU A 285 0.56 19.79 11.50
N VAL A 286 1.77 19.47 11.99
CA VAL A 286 1.99 18.33 12.87
C VAL A 286 2.69 18.78 14.13
N PHE A 287 2.11 18.46 15.29
CA PHE A 287 2.77 18.55 16.59
C PHE A 287 3.37 17.21 16.98
N ALA A 288 4.56 17.22 17.58
CA ALA A 288 5.30 16.03 17.99
C ALA A 288 5.78 16.14 19.44
N SER A 289 5.64 15.05 20.19
CA SER A 289 6.08 15.00 21.61
C SER A 289 7.60 14.96 21.79
N HIS A 290 8.33 14.60 20.73
CA HIS A 290 9.79 14.48 20.73
C HIS A 290 10.46 15.40 19.71
N TYR A 291 11.72 15.76 19.99
CA TYR A 291 12.61 16.32 18.98
C TYR A 291 12.82 15.33 17.82
N TYR A 292 13.43 15.78 16.73
CA TYR A 292 13.72 14.88 15.62
C TYR A 292 14.76 13.84 16.03
N ASP A 293 14.40 12.57 15.87
CA ASP A 293 15.32 11.44 15.96
C ASP A 293 15.04 10.48 14.80
N GLY A 294 16.07 10.20 14.00
CA GLY A 294 15.96 9.27 12.88
C GLY A 294 15.81 7.80 13.29
N ALA A 295 16.27 7.44 14.50
CA ALA A 295 16.21 6.08 15.04
C ALA A 295 14.82 5.68 15.56
N ASP A 296 13.97 6.67 15.84
CA ASP A 296 12.59 6.47 16.28
C ASP A 296 11.67 5.96 15.15
N TYR A 297 12.11 6.04 13.89
CA TYR A 297 11.31 5.66 12.72
C TYR A 297 11.39 4.15 12.44
N ILE A 298 10.23 3.53 12.25
CA ILE A 298 10.07 2.20 11.64
C ILE A 298 9.54 2.43 10.23
N ARG A 299 10.37 2.18 9.20
CA ARG A 299 10.05 2.45 7.78
C ARG A 299 9.75 1.19 6.96
N ASP A 300 9.88 0.02 7.58
CA ASP A 300 9.56 -1.27 6.98
C ASP A 300 8.26 -1.79 7.60
N TYR A 301 7.24 -2.00 6.77
CA TYR A 301 5.91 -2.40 7.26
C TYR A 301 5.93 -3.80 7.88
N SER A 302 6.77 -4.70 7.37
CA SER A 302 6.95 -6.05 7.90
C SER A 302 7.61 -6.02 9.29
N GLU A 303 8.61 -5.16 9.50
CA GLU A 303 9.17 -4.89 10.83
C GLU A 303 8.09 -4.35 11.77
N PHE A 304 7.33 -3.35 11.33
CA PHE A 304 6.22 -2.80 12.12
C PHE A 304 5.23 -3.89 12.55
N ARG A 305 4.73 -4.71 11.61
CA ARG A 305 3.81 -5.82 11.88
C ARG A 305 4.35 -6.79 12.94
N ARG A 306 5.63 -7.17 12.84
CA ARG A 306 6.28 -8.02 13.86
C ARG A 306 6.32 -7.37 15.23
N LEU A 307 6.60 -6.06 15.31
CA LEU A 307 6.69 -5.34 16.58
C LEU A 307 5.34 -5.16 17.27
N VAL A 308 4.24 -5.00 16.52
CA VAL A 308 2.89 -4.85 17.07
C VAL A 308 2.14 -6.18 17.25
N GLY A 309 2.78 -7.31 16.96
CA GLY A 309 2.14 -8.63 17.07
C GLY A 309 1.09 -8.89 15.99
N GLY A 310 1.15 -8.15 14.88
CA GLY A 310 0.40 -8.45 13.67
C GLY A 310 1.04 -9.63 12.95
N GLY A 311 0.34 -10.77 12.83
CA GLY A 311 0.84 -11.95 12.13
C GLY A 311 1.30 -11.64 10.71
N ALA A 312 2.40 -12.27 10.26
CA ALA A 312 2.83 -12.19 8.86
C ALA A 312 1.77 -12.78 7.93
#